data_AF-A0A1B8BVA0-F1
#
_entry.id   AF-A0A1B8BVA0-F1
#
_cell.length_a   1.000
_cell.length_b   1.000
_cell.length_c   1.000
_cell.angle_alpha   90.00
_cell.angle_beta   90.00
_cell.angle_gamma   90.00
#
_symmetry.space_group_name_H-M   'P 1'
#
loop_
_entity.id
_entity.type
_entity.pdbx_description
1 polymer ?
#
loop_
_entity_poly.entity_id
_entity_poly.type
_entity_poly.pdbx_seq_one_letter_code
_entity_poly.pdbx_strand_id
1 'polypeptide(L)'
;MSKFQTQLQSNEGRSSDSTAEVLLRERLLANERELEGGIHLKLAAPPTLKTYGRLEKRWREYHMIIGLDGEKCLEWGSPCPSSGRLKNFIGWCAETSVGILGPRPTQVSMKNVLKKLCGMFYRETGTKIPKVLNEHVCGYIETVLPITHDVQDVIREKDLIDSVDFRELLEYLWIDDPLDF
;
A
#
# COMPACT_ATOMS: atom_id res chain seq x y z
N MET A 1 -10.68 53.20 -42.81
CA MET A 1 -10.18 53.32 -41.42
C MET A 1 -10.85 52.21 -40.61
N SER A 2 -10.32 50.98 -40.64
CA SER A 2 -9.34 50.36 -39.72
C SER A 2 -9.85 50.08 -38.30
N LYS A 3 -10.18 48.79 -38.09
CA LYS A 3 -9.99 47.90 -36.91
C LYS A 3 -10.61 48.29 -35.57
N PHE A 4 -11.43 47.41 -34.99
CA PHE A 4 -11.06 46.60 -33.82
C PHE A 4 -11.95 45.36 -33.70
N GLN A 5 -11.31 44.21 -33.76
CA GLN A 5 -11.87 42.87 -33.63
C GLN A 5 -11.36 42.36 -32.28
N THR A 6 -12.25 42.26 -31.28
CA THR A 6 -11.86 41.84 -29.93
C THR A 6 -11.72 40.31 -29.90
N GLN A 7 -10.51 39.86 -29.58
CA GLN A 7 -10.12 38.46 -29.45
C GLN A 7 -10.67 37.82 -28.17
N LEU A 8 -10.84 36.49 -28.28
CA LEU A 8 -11.01 35.50 -27.23
C LEU A 8 -10.03 35.67 -26.05
N GLN A 9 -10.46 35.29 -24.85
CA GLN A 9 -9.97 34.07 -24.17
C GLN A 9 -10.54 34.00 -22.75
N SER A 10 -11.54 33.14 -22.54
CA SER A 10 -11.82 32.56 -21.23
C SER A 10 -10.98 31.29 -21.11
N ASN A 11 -9.93 31.32 -20.29
CA ASN A 11 -9.15 30.14 -19.96
C ASN A 11 -8.80 30.17 -18.47
N GLU A 12 -9.80 29.93 -17.63
CA GLU A 12 -9.60 29.59 -16.23
C GLU A 12 -10.09 28.17 -16.00
N GLY A 13 -9.18 27.29 -15.61
CA GLY A 13 -9.51 25.93 -15.18
C GLY A 13 -8.45 24.90 -15.54
N ARG A 14 -7.28 24.97 -14.89
CA ARG A 14 -6.35 23.82 -14.66
C ARG A 14 -5.04 24.33 -14.04
N SER A 15 -4.99 24.53 -12.72
CA SER A 15 -3.70 24.75 -12.03
C SER A 15 -3.80 24.61 -10.51
N SER A 16 -4.32 23.49 -10.01
CA SER A 16 -4.28 23.19 -8.57
C SER A 16 -3.78 21.77 -8.29
N ASP A 17 -4.16 20.79 -9.11
CA ASP A 17 -3.71 19.40 -8.95
C ASP A 17 -2.20 19.21 -9.23
N SER A 18 -1.65 19.96 -10.20
CA SER A 18 -0.24 19.85 -10.59
C SER A 18 0.73 20.28 -9.47
N THR A 19 0.36 21.27 -8.66
CA THR A 19 1.25 21.79 -7.60
C THR A 19 1.29 20.86 -6.40
N ALA A 20 0.15 20.23 -6.07
CA ALA A 20 0.07 19.22 -5.00
C ALA A 20 0.87 17.96 -5.37
N GLU A 21 0.81 17.52 -6.63
CA GLU A 21 1.60 16.38 -7.13
C GLU A 21 3.11 16.66 -7.09
N VAL A 22 3.53 17.88 -7.45
CA VAL A 22 4.95 18.29 -7.40
C VAL A 22 5.46 18.33 -5.96
N LEU A 23 4.69 18.90 -5.03
CA LEU A 23 5.06 18.96 -3.61
C LEU A 23 5.10 17.57 -2.96
N LEU A 24 4.16 16.69 -3.32
CA LEU A 24 4.17 15.30 -2.87
C LEU A 24 5.42 14.56 -3.36
N ARG A 25 5.78 14.75 -4.64
CA ARG A 25 6.98 14.16 -5.25
C ARG A 25 8.25 14.61 -4.55
N GLU A 26 8.41 15.91 -4.32
CA GLU A 26 9.59 16.47 -3.65
C GLU A 26 9.72 15.97 -2.21
N ARG A 27 8.61 15.91 -1.47
CA ARG A 27 8.58 15.36 -0.11
C ARG A 27 8.99 13.90 -0.07
N LEU A 28 8.48 13.06 -0.97
CA LEU A 28 8.82 11.64 -1.01
C LEU A 28 10.30 11.41 -1.32
N LEU A 29 10.88 12.17 -2.25
CA LEU A 29 12.30 12.08 -2.61
C LEU A 29 13.23 12.54 -1.48
N ALA A 30 12.85 13.57 -0.72
CA ALA A 30 13.61 14.03 0.45
C ALA A 30 13.63 12.97 1.56
N ASN A 31 12.46 12.38 1.84
CA ASN A 31 12.30 11.34 2.86
C ASN A 31 13.10 10.06 2.53
N GLU A 32 13.25 9.74 1.23
CA GLU A 32 14.04 8.59 0.77
C GLU A 32 15.50 8.66 1.29
N ARG A 33 16.10 9.85 1.21
CA ARG A 33 17.50 10.09 1.59
C ARG A 33 17.73 10.00 3.09
N GLU A 34 16.78 10.45 3.90
CA GLU A 34 16.90 10.39 5.36
C GLU A 34 16.81 8.96 5.91
N LEU A 35 16.08 8.08 5.22
CA LEU A 35 15.77 6.74 5.69
C LEU A 35 16.81 5.66 5.30
N GLU A 36 17.90 6.02 4.61
CA GLU A 36 18.95 5.07 4.19
C GLU A 36 19.81 4.53 5.35
N GLY A 37 19.83 5.17 6.53
CA GLY A 37 20.85 4.91 7.56
C GLY A 37 20.59 3.86 8.67
N GLY A 38 19.36 3.41 8.93
CA GLY A 38 19.04 2.58 10.14
C GLY A 38 18.77 1.09 9.87
N ILE A 39 19.35 0.18 10.68
CA ILE A 39 19.29 -1.30 10.60
C ILE A 39 18.48 -1.93 11.75
N HIS A 40 17.45 -2.74 11.45
CA HIS A 40 16.66 -3.54 12.42
C HIS A 40 16.15 -4.86 11.78
N LEU A 41 16.12 -6.00 12.48
CA LEU A 41 16.00 -7.37 11.89
C LEU A 41 14.87 -8.26 12.47
N LYS A 42 14.03 -8.90 11.60
CA LYS A 42 13.28 -10.15 11.90
C LYS A 42 12.62 -10.84 10.66
N LEU A 43 12.64 -12.19 10.65
CA LEU A 43 12.27 -13.11 9.54
C LEU A 43 10.76 -13.33 9.29
N ALA A 44 10.32 -13.44 8.01
CA ALA A 44 8.94 -13.77 7.62
C ALA A 44 8.80 -14.74 6.40
N ALA A 45 7.70 -15.50 6.36
CA ALA A 45 7.35 -16.56 5.37
C ALA A 45 6.70 -16.02 4.06
N PRO A 46 6.42 -16.82 2.98
CA PRO A 46 5.97 -16.33 1.64
C PRO A 46 4.41 -16.30 1.36
N PRO A 47 3.90 -15.59 0.31
CA PRO A 47 2.44 -15.45 -0.04
C PRO A 47 1.97 -16.04 -1.42
N THR A 48 0.65 -15.98 -1.74
CA THR A 48 -0.08 -16.67 -2.87
C THR A 48 -0.59 -15.78 -4.06
N LEU A 49 -0.88 -16.39 -5.24
CA LEU A 49 -1.04 -15.82 -6.61
C LEU A 49 -2.12 -14.74 -6.91
N LYS A 50 -3.41 -14.91 -6.54
CA LYS A 50 -4.49 -13.90 -6.84
C LYS A 50 -4.24 -12.53 -6.19
N THR A 51 -3.43 -12.53 -5.15
CA THR A 51 -3.15 -11.35 -4.33
C THR A 51 -2.22 -10.35 -5.00
N TYR A 52 -1.52 -10.75 -6.07
CA TYR A 52 -0.48 -9.93 -6.68
C TYR A 52 -1.02 -8.87 -7.65
N GLY A 53 -2.07 -9.13 -8.43
CA GLY A 53 -2.54 -8.17 -9.44
C GLY A 53 -2.97 -6.80 -8.86
N ARG A 54 -3.62 -6.78 -7.69
CA ARG A 54 -3.94 -5.52 -6.99
C ARG A 54 -2.67 -4.79 -6.52
N LEU A 55 -1.68 -5.55 -6.04
CA LEU A 55 -0.45 -4.97 -5.53
C LEU A 55 0.46 -4.46 -6.65
N GLU A 56 0.49 -5.18 -7.76
CA GLU A 56 1.14 -4.78 -9.00
C GLU A 56 0.61 -3.43 -9.47
N LYS A 57 -0.71 -3.30 -9.60
CA LYS A 57 -1.35 -2.03 -9.98
C LYS A 57 -0.92 -0.87 -9.06
N ARG A 58 -0.95 -1.09 -7.74
CA ARG A 58 -0.52 -0.08 -6.76
C ARG A 58 0.96 0.28 -6.88
N TRP A 59 1.82 -0.69 -7.19
CA TRP A 59 3.24 -0.45 -7.40
C TRP A 59 3.51 0.41 -8.64
N ARG A 60 2.77 0.16 -9.74
CA ARG A 60 2.81 0.98 -10.96
C ARG A 60 2.28 2.40 -10.71
N GLU A 61 1.12 2.51 -10.05
CA GLU A 61 0.54 3.80 -9.65
C GLU A 61 1.52 4.63 -8.81
N TYR A 62 2.17 4.01 -7.83
CA TYR A 62 3.21 4.66 -7.04
C TYR A 62 4.38 5.15 -7.91
N HIS A 63 4.86 4.34 -8.87
CA HIS A 63 5.93 4.74 -9.79
C HIS A 63 5.53 5.94 -10.65
N MET A 64 4.29 5.99 -11.13
CA MET A 64 3.77 7.13 -11.87
C MET A 64 3.73 8.39 -10.99
N ILE A 65 3.31 8.29 -9.73
CA ILE A 65 3.26 9.41 -8.78
C ILE A 65 4.65 10.03 -8.52
N ILE A 66 5.70 9.19 -8.42
CA ILE A 66 7.07 9.68 -8.24
C ILE A 66 7.74 10.13 -9.55
N GLY A 67 7.00 10.13 -10.67
CA GLY A 67 7.45 10.59 -11.99
C GLY A 67 8.32 9.58 -12.73
N LEU A 68 8.14 8.28 -12.45
CA LEU A 68 8.79 7.18 -13.15
C LEU A 68 7.82 6.42 -14.03
N ASP A 69 8.37 5.66 -14.97
CA ASP A 69 7.59 4.80 -15.85
C ASP A 69 7.03 3.60 -15.07
N GLY A 70 5.71 3.60 -14.89
CA GLY A 70 4.98 2.54 -14.19
C GLY A 70 4.98 1.21 -14.94
N GLU A 71 5.18 1.19 -16.26
CA GLU A 71 5.24 -0.06 -17.03
C GLU A 71 6.61 -0.72 -16.90
N LYS A 72 7.68 0.07 -16.83
CA LYS A 72 9.06 -0.43 -16.72
C LYS A 72 9.43 -0.92 -15.33
N CYS A 73 8.67 -0.56 -14.30
CA CYS A 73 9.04 -0.84 -12.90
C CYS A 73 8.96 -2.33 -12.50
N LEU A 74 8.44 -3.19 -13.39
CA LEU A 74 8.30 -4.64 -13.20
C LEU A 74 8.75 -5.45 -14.41
N GLU A 75 9.58 -4.89 -15.30
CA GLU A 75 10.15 -5.65 -16.40
C GLU A 75 11.08 -6.76 -15.91
N TRP A 76 11.15 -7.86 -16.65
CA TRP A 76 12.08 -8.95 -16.35
C TRP A 76 13.52 -8.45 -16.31
N GLY A 77 14.25 -8.79 -15.26
CA GLY A 77 15.61 -8.31 -15.01
C GLY A 77 15.68 -6.93 -14.35
N SER A 78 14.55 -6.33 -13.95
CA SER A 78 14.54 -5.07 -13.21
C SER A 78 15.40 -5.17 -11.94
N PRO A 79 16.19 -4.13 -11.62
CA PRO A 79 17.03 -4.14 -10.43
C PRO A 79 16.19 -4.13 -9.16
N CYS A 80 16.75 -4.66 -8.07
CA CYS A 80 16.10 -4.59 -6.76
C CYS A 80 15.83 -3.12 -6.38
N PRO A 81 14.63 -2.78 -5.89
CA PRO A 81 14.34 -1.43 -5.42
C PRO A 81 15.21 -1.06 -4.22
N SER A 82 15.49 0.24 -4.05
CA SER A 82 16.22 0.74 -2.88
C SER A 82 15.41 0.55 -1.59
N SER A 83 16.10 0.58 -0.44
CA SER A 83 15.46 0.54 0.88
C SER A 83 14.47 1.69 1.05
N GLY A 84 14.88 2.90 0.69
CA GLY A 84 14.03 4.07 0.74
C GLY A 84 12.80 3.94 -0.18
N ARG A 85 12.96 3.39 -1.40
CA ARG A 85 11.84 3.17 -2.32
C ARG A 85 10.78 2.25 -1.74
N LEU A 86 11.20 1.16 -1.09
CA LEU A 86 10.28 0.23 -0.44
C LEU A 86 9.60 0.86 0.77
N LYS A 87 10.33 1.60 1.63
CA LYS A 87 9.77 2.29 2.79
C LYS A 87 8.74 3.34 2.38
N ASN A 88 9.06 4.16 1.37
CA ASN A 88 8.15 5.17 0.84
C ASN A 88 6.89 4.55 0.23
N PHE A 89 7.03 3.47 -0.54
CA PHE A 89 5.86 2.76 -1.06
C PHE A 89 4.95 2.24 0.06
N ILE A 90 5.53 1.68 1.12
CA ILE A 90 4.76 1.19 2.25
C ILE A 90 4.09 2.35 3.02
N GLY A 91 4.79 3.47 3.22
CA GLY A 91 4.22 4.69 3.81
C GLY A 91 3.05 5.21 2.97
N TRP A 92 3.23 5.35 1.66
CA TRP A 92 2.17 5.73 0.73
C TRP A 92 0.97 4.76 0.81
N CYS A 93 1.21 3.45 0.90
CA CYS A 93 0.15 2.47 1.10
C CYS A 93 -0.59 2.68 2.43
N ALA A 94 0.10 3.07 3.50
CA ALA A 94 -0.51 3.38 4.79
C ALA A 94 -1.38 4.66 4.74
N GLU A 95 -0.93 5.69 4.00
CA GLU A 95 -1.68 6.94 3.83
C GLU A 95 -2.96 6.75 3.01
N THR A 96 -2.86 5.96 1.94
CA THR A 96 -3.90 5.83 0.90
C THR A 96 -4.79 4.60 1.08
N SER A 97 -4.61 3.81 2.14
CA SER A 97 -5.48 2.66 2.43
C SER A 97 -6.34 2.93 3.65
N VAL A 98 -7.58 2.42 3.59
CA VAL A 98 -8.48 2.38 4.74
C VAL A 98 -8.27 1.07 5.48
N GLY A 99 -8.14 1.13 6.81
CA GLY A 99 -8.06 -0.06 7.65
C GLY A 99 -9.39 -0.84 7.66
N ILE A 100 -9.31 -2.16 7.87
CA ILE A 100 -10.50 -3.00 8.03
C ILE A 100 -11.08 -2.84 9.45
N LEU A 101 -10.21 -2.68 10.45
CA LEU A 101 -10.56 -2.59 11.87
C LEU A 101 -10.66 -1.15 12.39
N GLY A 102 -10.39 -0.17 11.53
CA GLY A 102 -10.33 1.25 11.89
C GLY A 102 -9.98 2.11 10.68
N PRO A 103 -9.93 3.44 10.82
CA PRO A 103 -9.68 4.34 9.71
C PRO A 103 -8.29 4.14 9.08
N ARG A 104 -7.33 3.64 9.85
CA ARG A 104 -5.95 3.40 9.42
C ARG A 104 -5.61 1.91 9.38
N PRO A 105 -4.74 1.48 8.46
CA PRO A 105 -4.29 0.09 8.40
C PRO A 105 -3.43 -0.26 9.60
N THR A 106 -3.40 -1.56 9.96
CA THR A 106 -2.56 -2.06 11.06
C THR A 106 -1.13 -2.38 10.61
N GLN A 107 -0.20 -2.48 11.56
CA GLN A 107 1.17 -2.90 11.27
C GLN A 107 1.20 -4.27 10.57
N VAL A 108 0.40 -5.23 11.03
CA VAL A 108 0.25 -6.55 10.39
C VAL A 108 -0.18 -6.42 8.93
N SER A 109 -1.08 -5.49 8.63
CA SER A 109 -1.53 -5.25 7.25
C SER A 109 -0.38 -4.74 6.38
N MET A 110 0.42 -3.79 6.88
CA MET A 110 1.58 -3.27 6.15
C MET A 110 2.69 -4.32 5.98
N LYS A 111 2.96 -5.16 6.99
CA LYS A 111 3.88 -6.30 6.87
C LYS A 111 3.41 -7.29 5.81
N ASN A 112 2.10 -7.54 5.74
CA ASN A 112 1.51 -8.38 4.70
C ASN A 112 1.64 -7.77 3.30
N VAL A 113 1.52 -6.44 3.16
CA VAL A 113 1.78 -5.74 1.90
C VAL A 113 3.24 -5.94 1.48
N LEU A 114 4.21 -5.69 2.37
CA LEU A 114 5.63 -5.89 2.10
C LEU A 114 5.97 -7.33 1.71
N LYS A 115 5.46 -8.30 2.47
CA LYS A 115 5.64 -9.74 2.18
C LYS A 115 5.12 -10.08 0.77
N LYS A 116 3.95 -9.56 0.40
CA LYS A 116 3.39 -9.74 -0.94
C LYS A 116 4.20 -9.01 -2.01
N LEU A 117 4.75 -7.85 -1.70
CA LEU A 117 5.58 -7.08 -2.63
C LEU A 117 6.85 -7.86 -2.98
N CYS A 118 7.53 -8.42 -1.98
CA CYS A 118 8.71 -9.26 -2.20
C CYS A 118 8.41 -10.48 -3.10
N GLY A 119 7.26 -11.14 -2.87
CA GLY A 119 6.84 -12.28 -3.68
C GLY A 119 6.45 -11.89 -5.11
N MET A 120 5.71 -10.80 -5.27
CA MET A 120 5.32 -10.24 -6.57
C MET A 120 6.55 -9.82 -7.36
N PHE A 121 7.44 -9.03 -6.75
CA PHE A 121 8.61 -8.48 -7.42
C PHE A 121 9.50 -9.59 -7.98
N TYR A 122 9.79 -10.63 -7.21
CA TYR A 122 10.56 -11.78 -7.69
C TYR A 122 9.85 -12.52 -8.83
N ARG A 123 8.53 -12.64 -8.77
CA ARG A 123 7.76 -13.33 -9.80
C ARG A 123 7.75 -12.58 -11.13
N GLU A 124 7.55 -11.27 -11.10
CA GLU A 124 7.45 -10.45 -12.32
C GLU A 124 8.83 -10.13 -12.90
N THR A 125 9.84 -9.90 -12.05
CA THR A 125 11.16 -9.42 -12.49
C THR A 125 12.25 -10.49 -12.52
N GLY A 126 12.03 -11.63 -11.85
CA GLY A 126 13.09 -12.61 -11.57
C GLY A 126 14.10 -12.17 -10.50
N THR A 127 14.03 -10.92 -10.02
CA THR A 127 14.98 -10.36 -9.06
C THR A 127 14.46 -10.53 -7.63
N LYS A 128 15.26 -11.15 -6.76
CA LYS A 128 14.89 -11.37 -5.36
C LYS A 128 15.25 -10.14 -4.53
N ILE A 129 14.28 -9.61 -3.79
CA ILE A 129 14.56 -8.61 -2.75
C ILE A 129 15.38 -9.28 -1.64
N PRO A 130 16.59 -8.78 -1.31
CA PRO A 130 17.41 -9.35 -0.27
C PRO A 130 16.67 -9.40 1.07
N LYS A 131 16.88 -10.48 1.80
CA LYS A 131 16.21 -10.70 3.09
C LYS A 131 16.50 -9.59 4.10
N VAL A 132 17.76 -9.13 4.15
CA VAL A 132 18.20 -8.00 4.98
C VAL A 132 17.40 -6.74 4.64
N LEU A 133 17.16 -6.49 3.35
CA LEU A 133 16.39 -5.34 2.91
C LEU A 133 14.92 -5.43 3.35
N ASN A 134 14.31 -6.60 3.20
CA ASN A 134 12.96 -6.86 3.69
C ASN A 134 12.85 -6.61 5.21
N GLU A 135 13.84 -7.08 5.96
CA GLU A 135 13.93 -6.89 7.41
C GLU A 135 14.02 -5.42 7.81
N HIS A 136 14.80 -4.61 7.09
CA HIS A 136 14.87 -3.16 7.29
C HIS A 136 13.52 -2.47 7.11
N VAL A 137 12.75 -2.87 6.09
CA VAL A 137 11.44 -2.27 5.82
C VAL A 137 10.43 -2.75 6.86
N CYS A 138 10.52 -3.99 7.34
CA CYS A 138 9.77 -4.46 8.50
C CYS A 138 10.06 -3.61 9.75
N GLY A 139 11.33 -3.31 10.04
CA GLY A 139 11.70 -2.42 11.15
C GLY A 139 11.08 -1.03 11.02
N TYR A 140 11.09 -0.44 9.82
CA TYR A 140 10.40 0.83 9.54
C TYR A 140 8.89 0.77 9.80
N ILE A 141 8.23 -0.34 9.44
CA ILE A 141 6.79 -0.55 9.72
C ILE A 141 6.52 -0.58 11.24
N GLU A 142 7.43 -1.17 12.01
CA GLU A 142 7.28 -1.34 13.46
C GLU A 142 7.61 -0.08 14.26
N THR A 143 8.57 0.73 13.81
CA THR A 143 9.10 1.84 14.60
C THR A 143 8.68 3.23 14.10
N VAL A 144 8.50 3.40 12.79
CA VAL A 144 8.26 4.72 12.19
C VAL A 144 6.80 4.94 11.81
N LEU A 145 6.15 3.96 11.17
CA LEU A 145 4.74 4.09 10.77
C LEU A 145 3.75 4.33 11.92
N PRO A 146 3.93 3.79 13.14
CA PRO A 146 3.03 4.09 14.25
C PRO A 146 3.07 5.58 14.62
N ILE A 147 4.25 6.20 14.52
CA ILE A 147 4.47 7.59 14.89
C ILE A 147 3.99 8.53 13.79
N THR A 148 4.29 8.19 12.54
CA THR A 148 4.11 9.09 11.39
C THR A 148 2.77 8.93 10.69
N HIS A 149 2.13 7.76 10.80
CA HIS A 149 0.94 7.39 10.04
C HIS A 149 -0.17 6.77 10.91
N ASP A 150 0.02 6.74 12.24
CA ASP A 150 -0.88 6.13 13.22
C ASP A 150 -1.24 4.67 12.88
N VAL A 151 -0.28 3.95 12.29
CA VAL A 151 -0.39 2.52 11.98
C VAL A 151 -0.10 1.74 13.25
N GLN A 152 -1.16 1.47 14.02
CA GLN A 152 -1.04 0.76 15.29
C GLN A 152 -1.24 -0.76 15.15
N ASP A 153 -0.77 -1.49 16.16
CA ASP A 153 -1.05 -2.90 16.30
C ASP A 153 -2.42 -3.06 16.99
N VAL A 154 -3.48 -2.99 16.20
CA VAL A 154 -4.83 -3.21 16.69
C VAL A 154 -5.03 -4.72 16.85
N ILE A 155 -5.09 -5.18 18.09
CA ILE A 155 -5.47 -6.55 18.41
C ILE A 155 -6.95 -6.69 18.05
N ARG A 156 -7.26 -7.62 17.14
CA ARG A 156 -8.64 -8.02 16.91
C ARG A 156 -9.14 -8.71 18.17
N GLU A 157 -10.04 -8.07 18.90
CA GLU A 157 -10.93 -8.79 19.81
C GLU A 157 -11.72 -9.76 18.93
N LYS A 158 -11.43 -11.05 19.08
CA LYS A 158 -12.33 -12.08 18.58
C LYS A 158 -13.36 -12.22 19.67
N ASP A 159 -14.58 -11.80 19.40
CA ASP A 159 -15.71 -12.28 20.16
C ASP A 159 -15.64 -13.80 20.09
N LEU A 160 -15.37 -14.42 21.24
CA LEU A 160 -15.45 -15.85 21.38
C LEU A 160 -16.91 -16.17 21.27
N ILE A 161 -17.34 -16.62 20.09
CA ILE A 161 -18.63 -17.26 19.89
C ILE A 161 -18.79 -18.26 21.02
N ASP A 162 -19.73 -18.00 21.92
CA ASP A 162 -19.94 -18.85 23.07
C ASP A 162 -20.94 -19.97 22.73
N SER A 163 -21.20 -20.86 23.68
CA SER A 163 -22.11 -21.98 23.47
C SER A 163 -23.57 -21.55 23.26
N VAL A 164 -23.92 -20.30 23.60
CA VAL A 164 -25.24 -19.71 23.39
C VAL A 164 -25.34 -19.23 21.94
N ASP A 165 -24.34 -18.52 21.42
CA ASP A 165 -24.28 -18.10 20.01
C ASP A 165 -24.35 -19.31 19.06
N PHE A 166 -23.67 -20.40 19.41
CA PHE A 166 -23.73 -21.65 18.65
C PHE A 166 -25.11 -22.32 18.70
N ARG A 167 -25.79 -22.25 19.84
CA ARG A 167 -27.14 -22.81 20.00
C ARG A 167 -28.16 -22.00 19.21
N GLU A 168 -28.10 -20.68 19.28
CA GLU A 168 -28.99 -19.80 18.53
C GLU A 168 -28.79 -19.97 17.01
N LEU A 169 -27.55 -20.13 16.53
CA LEU A 169 -27.29 -20.42 15.12
C LEU A 169 -27.86 -21.78 14.68
N LEU A 170 -27.74 -22.81 15.54
CA LEU A 170 -28.31 -24.13 15.28
C LEU A 170 -29.84 -24.11 15.30
N GLU A 171 -30.45 -23.38 16.23
CA GLU A 171 -31.91 -23.19 16.29
C GLU A 171 -32.41 -22.41 15.07
N TYR A 172 -31.69 -21.38 14.64
CA TYR A 172 -32.01 -20.63 13.42
C TYR A 172 -31.93 -21.52 12.17
N LEU A 173 -30.86 -22.31 12.02
CA LEU A 173 -30.74 -23.29 10.92
C LEU A 173 -31.82 -24.39 10.97
N TRP A 174 -32.38 -24.68 12.14
CA TRP A 174 -33.41 -25.70 12.31
C TRP A 174 -34.83 -25.17 12.09
N ILE A 175 -35.06 -23.88 12.36
CA ILE A 175 -36.37 -23.22 12.23
C ILE A 175 -36.57 -22.66 10.82
N ASP A 176 -35.51 -22.17 10.17
CA ASP A 176 -35.55 -21.44 8.89
C ASP A 176 -34.98 -22.25 7.70
N ASP A 177 -34.99 -23.59 7.78
CA ASP A 177 -34.76 -24.45 6.60
C ASP A 177 -36.09 -24.71 5.87
N PRO A 178 -36.45 -23.97 4.80
CA PRO A 178 -37.49 -24.39 3.90
C PRO A 178 -36.92 -25.55 3.08
N LEU A 179 -36.90 -26.75 3.67
CA LEU A 179 -36.85 -27.99 2.92
C LEU A 179 -38.18 -28.14 2.17
N ASP A 180 -38.33 -27.39 1.08
CA ASP A 180 -39.24 -27.76 0.00
C ASP A 180 -38.66 -29.03 -0.66
N PHE A 181 -39.07 -30.19 -0.13
CA PHE A 181 -39.01 -31.48 -0.82
C PHE A 181 -40.32 -31.75 -1.58
#